data_AF-A0A7X3VGK6-F1
#
_entry.id   AF-A0A7X3VGK6-F1
#
_cell.length_a   1.000
_cell.length_b   1.000
_cell.length_c   1.000
_cell.angle_alpha   90.00
_cell.angle_beta   90.00
_cell.angle_gamma   90.00
#
_symmetry.space_group_name_H-M   'P 1'
#
loop_
_entity.id
_entity.type
_entity.pdbx_description
1 polymer ?
#
loop_
_entity_poly.entity_id
_entity_poly.type
_entity_poly.pdbx_seq_one_letter_code
_entity_poly.pdbx_strand_id
1 'polypeptide(L)'
;MTFSGRFCNPATAGMLVLLASVPMGSLVAQQAAVPTSAPEAAAKAARAHSSVEQPGPSASEVAEAVTSQAAGLRPAPASDAPVVRRNFIDEAIFSSMERAGVPHAGLASDGEFLRRACIDLIGRIPTLEEVLAFETDDAGDKRDRLIDRLIASDEFVERWSYYFEDLFRAGNRMGHGKNLFRFWTREWLTLDRSYADVVTDLLTQGGKSSHSSPGALYFARDFVKAKDDPDEPDAHD
;
A
#
# COMPACT_ATOMS: atom_id res chain seq x y z
N MET A 1 5.17 -38.40 9.20
CA MET A 1 6.49 -38.80 9.73
C MET A 1 7.16 -37.56 10.30
N THR A 2 7.41 -37.59 11.59
CA THR A 2 7.92 -36.54 12.47
C THR A 2 9.43 -36.35 12.27
N PHE A 3 9.89 -35.12 12.05
CA PHE A 3 11.32 -34.80 11.97
C PHE A 3 11.82 -34.33 13.35
N SER A 4 12.41 -35.26 14.08
CA SER A 4 13.02 -35.07 15.39
C SER A 4 14.44 -34.54 15.25
N GLY A 5 14.75 -33.46 15.99
CA GLY A 5 16.10 -32.90 16.07
C GLY A 5 17.13 -33.85 16.69
N ARG A 6 18.38 -33.68 16.26
CA ARG A 6 19.57 -34.22 16.93
C ARG A 6 20.68 -33.18 16.85
N PHE A 7 20.89 -32.51 17.99
CA PHE A 7 22.11 -31.79 18.31
C PHE A 7 23.27 -32.78 18.42
N CYS A 8 24.37 -32.50 17.73
CA CYS A 8 25.65 -33.18 17.89
C CYS A 8 26.67 -32.16 18.42
N ASN A 9 27.18 -32.41 19.63
CA ASN A 9 28.34 -31.76 20.21
C ASN A 9 29.57 -32.65 19.97
N PRO A 10 30.76 -32.08 19.73
CA PRO A 10 31.95 -32.69 20.31
C PRO A 10 32.83 -31.69 21.09
N ALA A 11 32.86 -31.92 22.40
CA ALA A 11 34.02 -32.00 23.28
C ALA A 11 35.42 -31.64 22.70
N THR A 12 36.01 -30.62 23.32
CA THR A 12 37.37 -30.53 23.89
C THR A 12 38.60 -30.58 22.97
N ALA A 13 39.28 -29.43 22.84
CA ALA A 13 40.75 -29.36 22.74
C ALA A 13 41.24 -28.09 23.44
N GLY A 14 42.07 -28.26 24.48
CA GLY A 14 42.58 -27.17 25.31
C GLY A 14 43.70 -26.39 24.62
N MET A 15 43.75 -25.09 24.90
CA MET A 15 44.89 -24.23 24.56
C MET A 15 45.27 -23.40 25.78
N LEU A 16 46.41 -23.77 26.34
CA LEU A 16 47.16 -23.15 27.42
C LEU A 16 47.63 -21.75 26.96
N VAL A 17 47.16 -20.68 27.60
CA VAL A 17 47.67 -19.31 27.36
C VAL A 17 48.51 -18.87 28.56
N LEU A 18 49.81 -18.69 28.29
CA LEU A 18 50.82 -18.15 29.19
C LEU A 18 50.54 -16.67 29.49
N LEU A 19 50.37 -16.34 30.77
CA LEU A 19 50.34 -14.99 31.31
C LEU A 19 51.77 -14.43 31.37
N ALA A 20 52.10 -13.48 30.49
CA ALA A 20 53.29 -12.63 30.62
C ALA A 20 52.85 -11.23 31.08
N SER A 21 53.26 -10.89 32.30
CA SER A 21 53.11 -9.59 32.95
C SER A 21 54.07 -8.57 32.31
N VAL A 22 53.54 -7.45 31.81
CA VAL A 22 54.32 -6.28 31.34
C VAL A 22 53.90 -5.07 32.19
N PRO A 23 54.85 -4.29 32.74
CA PRO A 23 54.57 -3.27 33.74
C PRO A 23 53.94 -1.99 33.16
N MET A 24 53.07 -1.40 33.98
CA MET A 24 52.43 -0.08 33.83
C MET A 24 53.45 1.03 33.60
N GLY A 25 53.42 1.64 32.41
CA GLY A 25 54.03 2.93 32.11
C GLY A 25 52.95 3.89 31.63
N SER A 26 52.81 5.02 32.31
CA SER A 26 51.81 6.06 32.07
C SER A 26 51.82 6.56 30.61
N LEU A 27 50.70 6.36 29.91
CA LEU A 27 50.36 7.12 28.71
C LEU A 27 49.12 7.95 29.00
N VAL A 28 49.35 9.25 29.06
CA VAL A 28 48.34 10.31 29.12
C VAL A 28 47.36 10.09 27.97
N ALA A 29 46.11 9.76 28.30
CA ALA A 29 45.00 9.78 27.35
C ALA A 29 44.67 11.24 27.03
N GLN A 30 45.07 11.68 25.85
CA GLN A 30 44.56 12.92 25.27
C GLN A 30 43.11 12.66 24.85
N GLN A 31 42.17 12.93 25.74
CA GLN A 31 40.75 13.03 25.41
C GLN A 31 40.60 14.19 24.41
N ALA A 32 40.30 13.84 23.16
CA ALA A 32 39.74 14.80 22.22
C ALA A 32 38.39 15.26 22.79
N ALA A 33 38.33 16.55 23.16
CA ALA A 33 37.11 17.19 23.63
C ALA A 33 36.03 17.08 22.56
N VAL A 34 34.96 16.32 22.85
CA VAL A 34 33.68 16.44 22.15
C VAL A 34 33.20 17.87 22.40
N PRO A 35 32.87 18.68 21.36
CA PRO A 35 32.30 19.99 21.60
C PRO A 35 30.93 19.78 22.25
N THR A 36 30.82 20.14 23.53
CA THR A 36 29.55 20.26 24.25
C THR A 36 28.76 21.40 23.60
N SER A 37 28.02 21.08 22.55
CA SER A 37 26.99 21.99 22.05
C SER A 37 25.93 22.11 23.15
N ALA A 38 25.59 23.37 23.43
CA ALA A 38 24.84 23.83 24.58
C ALA A 38 23.56 23.02 24.88
N PRO A 39 23.10 22.98 26.15
CA PRO A 39 21.77 22.47 26.50
C PRO A 39 20.64 23.16 25.71
N GLU A 40 20.93 24.32 25.12
CA GLU A 40 20.07 25.07 24.22
C GLU A 40 19.83 24.40 22.86
N ALA A 41 20.79 23.63 22.31
CA ALA A 41 20.63 22.90 21.06
C ALA A 41 19.76 21.65 21.23
N ALA A 42 19.95 20.93 22.34
CA ALA A 42 19.06 19.83 22.75
C ALA A 42 17.65 20.34 23.09
N ALA A 43 17.54 21.50 23.75
CA ALA A 43 16.26 22.15 24.02
C ALA A 43 15.59 22.69 22.74
N LYS A 44 16.36 23.17 21.76
CA LYS A 44 15.86 23.60 20.45
C LYS A 44 15.39 22.43 19.61
N ALA A 45 16.10 21.31 19.62
CA ALA A 45 15.65 20.05 19.01
C ALA A 45 14.38 19.53 19.70
N ALA A 46 14.34 19.49 21.02
CA ALA A 46 13.14 19.10 21.78
C ALA A 46 11.93 20.02 21.50
N ARG A 47 12.14 21.34 21.41
CA ARG A 47 11.10 22.31 21.01
C ARG A 47 10.70 22.20 19.53
N ALA A 48 11.60 21.74 18.66
CA ALA A 48 11.30 21.50 17.25
C ALA A 48 10.53 20.20 17.04
N HIS A 49 10.72 19.20 17.91
CA HIS A 49 10.01 17.92 17.88
C HIS A 49 8.75 17.89 18.75
N SER A 50 8.56 18.85 19.66
CA SER A 50 7.38 18.91 20.55
C SER A 50 6.05 19.13 19.82
N SER A 51 6.07 19.64 18.58
CA SER A 51 4.88 19.76 17.72
C SER A 51 4.55 18.46 16.98
N VAL A 52 5.51 17.54 16.84
CA VAL A 52 5.34 16.22 16.21
C VAL A 52 4.94 15.16 17.26
N GLU A 53 5.35 15.34 18.51
CA GLU A 53 5.02 14.47 19.65
C GLU A 53 3.67 14.80 20.32
N GLN A 54 2.96 15.86 19.90
CA GLN A 54 1.57 16.00 20.31
C GLN A 54 0.81 14.81 19.71
N PRO A 55 0.01 14.06 20.50
CA PRO A 55 -0.96 13.16 19.92
C PRO A 55 -1.94 14.05 19.17
N GLY A 56 -1.70 14.22 17.86
CA GLY A 56 -2.71 14.75 16.97
C GLY A 56 -3.97 13.91 17.12
N PRO A 57 -5.14 14.46 16.80
CA PRO A 57 -6.36 13.67 16.79
C PRO A 57 -6.06 12.37 16.06
N SER A 58 -6.33 11.25 16.72
CA SER A 58 -6.11 9.93 16.15
C SER A 58 -6.78 9.90 14.78
N ALA A 59 -6.24 9.10 13.85
CA ALA A 59 -6.85 8.98 12.52
C ALA A 59 -8.36 8.66 12.60
N SER A 60 -8.80 8.01 13.67
CA SER A 60 -10.20 7.77 14.01
C SER A 60 -10.98 9.05 14.34
N GLU A 61 -10.44 9.95 15.17
CA GLU A 61 -11.10 11.21 15.55
C GLU A 61 -11.20 12.17 14.36
N VAL A 62 -10.16 12.23 13.52
CA VAL A 62 -10.21 13.01 12.28
C VAL A 62 -11.25 12.42 11.31
N ALA A 63 -11.28 11.10 11.15
CA ALA A 63 -12.27 10.44 10.31
C ALA A 63 -13.71 10.68 10.82
N GLU A 64 -13.92 10.65 12.13
CA GLU A 64 -15.23 10.89 12.76
C GLU A 64 -15.70 12.35 12.59
N ALA A 65 -14.79 13.31 12.78
CA ALA A 65 -15.07 14.73 12.56
C ALA A 65 -15.40 15.04 11.09
N VAL A 66 -14.62 14.48 10.14
CA VAL A 66 -14.88 14.63 8.70
C VAL A 66 -16.19 13.97 8.31
N THR A 67 -16.47 12.78 8.85
CA THR A 67 -17.73 12.06 8.62
C THR A 67 -18.94 12.87 9.10
N SER A 68 -18.85 13.46 10.30
CA SER A 68 -19.90 14.30 10.88
C SER A 68 -20.14 15.58 10.07
N GLN A 69 -19.07 16.23 9.60
CA GLN A 69 -19.17 17.42 8.76
C GLN A 69 -19.75 17.10 7.36
N ALA A 70 -19.37 15.96 6.77
CA ALA A 70 -19.89 15.51 5.49
C ALA A 70 -21.37 15.09 5.56
N ALA A 71 -21.83 14.57 6.71
CA ALA A 71 -23.22 14.19 6.91
C ALA A 71 -24.18 15.39 6.78
N GLY A 72 -23.77 16.59 7.19
CA GLY A 72 -24.55 17.82 7.10
C GLY A 72 -24.69 18.41 5.68
N LEU A 73 -23.88 17.96 4.72
CA LEU A 73 -23.82 18.52 3.35
C LEU A 73 -24.64 17.71 2.32
N ARG A 74 -25.46 16.76 2.74
CA ARG A 74 -26.01 15.74 1.83
C ARG A 74 -27.18 16.21 0.95
N PRO A 75 -27.11 15.97 -0.38
CA PRO A 75 -28.22 16.22 -1.32
C PRO A 75 -29.14 15.01 -1.59
N ALA A 76 -28.82 13.80 -1.08
CA ALA A 76 -29.58 12.58 -1.38
C ALA A 76 -30.51 12.18 -0.21
N PRO A 77 -31.71 11.64 -0.49
CA PRO A 77 -32.61 11.21 0.57
C PRO A 77 -31.98 10.07 1.36
N ALA A 78 -31.85 10.27 2.67
CA ALA A 78 -31.61 9.22 3.64
C ALA A 78 -32.69 8.14 3.46
N SER A 79 -32.28 6.88 3.39
CA SER A 79 -33.23 5.77 3.42
C SER A 79 -33.27 5.21 4.83
N ASP A 80 -34.49 5.02 5.35
CA ASP A 80 -34.73 4.35 6.64
C ASP A 80 -34.93 2.82 6.47
N ALA A 81 -34.83 2.31 5.24
CA ALA A 81 -35.03 0.89 4.96
C ALA A 81 -33.84 0.07 5.47
N PRO A 82 -34.06 -1.08 6.11
CA PRO A 82 -32.96 -1.89 6.63
C PRO A 82 -32.03 -2.36 5.49
N VAL A 83 -30.74 -2.06 5.61
CA VAL A 83 -29.74 -2.52 4.64
C VAL A 83 -29.43 -3.99 4.89
N VAL A 84 -29.53 -4.79 3.82
CA VAL A 84 -29.06 -6.17 3.83
C VAL A 84 -27.53 -6.17 3.90
N ARG A 85 -26.97 -6.69 5.00
CA ARG A 85 -25.53 -6.89 5.18
C ARG A 85 -25.14 -8.25 4.60
N ARG A 86 -24.33 -8.27 3.54
CA ARG A 86 -23.94 -9.50 2.84
C ARG A 86 -22.55 -9.99 3.27
N ASN A 87 -21.67 -9.08 3.67
CA ASN A 87 -20.28 -9.39 4.03
C ASN A 87 -19.83 -8.67 5.31
N PHE A 88 -18.70 -9.12 5.90
CA PHE A 88 -18.07 -8.48 7.05
C PHE A 88 -17.70 -7.01 6.78
N ILE A 89 -17.43 -6.66 5.52
CA ILE A 89 -17.16 -5.27 5.09
C ILE A 89 -18.43 -4.42 5.28
N ASP A 90 -19.59 -4.93 4.86
CA ASP A 90 -20.87 -4.24 5.05
C ASP A 90 -21.14 -4.05 6.54
N GLU A 91 -20.93 -5.10 7.34
CA GLU A 91 -21.08 -5.04 8.79
C GLU A 91 -20.20 -3.94 9.40
N ALA A 92 -18.93 -3.85 9.03
CA ALA A 92 -18.03 -2.83 9.53
C ALA A 92 -18.47 -1.40 9.12
N ILE A 93 -18.86 -1.21 7.85
CA ILE A 93 -19.27 0.09 7.31
C ILE A 93 -20.59 0.54 7.95
N PHE A 94 -21.63 -0.29 7.91
CA PHE A 94 -22.95 0.08 8.44
C PHE A 94 -22.93 0.23 9.96
N SER A 95 -22.17 -0.60 10.69
CA SER A 95 -21.98 -0.40 12.14
C SER A 95 -21.25 0.89 12.47
N SER A 96 -20.33 1.35 11.61
CA SER A 96 -19.67 2.65 11.79
C SER A 96 -20.62 3.81 11.49
N MET A 97 -21.45 3.70 10.46
CA MET A 97 -22.45 4.73 10.12
C MET A 97 -23.53 4.85 11.20
N GLU A 98 -24.01 3.73 11.75
CA GLU A 98 -24.96 3.70 12.86
C GLU A 98 -24.40 4.37 14.11
N ARG A 99 -23.14 4.09 14.48
CA ARG A 99 -22.47 4.76 15.61
C ARG A 99 -22.33 6.27 15.39
N ALA A 100 -22.07 6.69 14.16
CA ALA A 100 -21.92 8.10 13.79
C ALA A 100 -23.27 8.82 13.57
N GLY A 101 -24.42 8.13 13.67
CA GLY A 101 -25.73 8.70 13.40
C GLY A 101 -25.92 9.12 11.93
N VAL A 102 -25.15 8.55 11.01
CA VAL A 102 -25.18 8.90 9.59
C VAL A 102 -26.14 7.96 8.88
N PRO A 103 -27.23 8.47 8.25
CA PRO A 103 -28.14 7.61 7.51
C PRO A 103 -27.46 7.04 6.27
N HIS A 104 -27.87 5.86 5.79
CA HIS A 104 -27.32 5.30 4.56
C HIS A 104 -28.11 5.79 3.34
N ALA A 105 -27.48 5.70 2.16
CA ALA A 105 -28.17 5.93 0.90
C ALA A 105 -29.13 4.77 0.60
N GLY A 106 -30.20 5.06 -0.16
CA GLY A 106 -31.08 4.03 -0.70
C GLY A 106 -30.38 3.17 -1.77
N LEU A 107 -31.02 2.05 -2.13
CA LEU A 107 -30.52 1.17 -3.19
C LEU A 107 -30.55 1.90 -4.55
N ALA A 108 -29.46 1.83 -5.30
CA ALA A 108 -29.39 2.43 -6.63
C ALA A 108 -30.35 1.74 -7.60
N SER A 109 -30.89 2.50 -8.55
CA SER A 109 -31.65 1.96 -9.68
C SER A 109 -30.75 1.09 -10.58
N ASP A 110 -31.34 0.19 -11.37
CA ASP A 110 -30.59 -0.77 -12.18
C ASP A 110 -29.67 -0.09 -13.22
N GLY A 111 -30.15 0.96 -13.88
CA GLY A 111 -29.34 1.73 -14.84
C GLY A 111 -28.20 2.51 -14.17
N GLU A 112 -28.44 3.09 -12.98
CA GLU A 112 -27.38 3.76 -12.22
C GLU A 112 -26.33 2.75 -11.72
N PHE A 113 -26.78 1.59 -11.26
CA PHE A 113 -25.91 0.51 -10.81
C PHE A 113 -25.01 0.01 -11.94
N LEU A 114 -25.57 -0.31 -13.10
CA LEU A 114 -24.81 -0.77 -14.27
C LEU A 114 -23.76 0.27 -14.68
N ARG A 115 -24.15 1.54 -14.79
CA ARG A 115 -23.22 2.61 -15.17
C ARG A 115 -22.07 2.75 -14.16
N ARG A 116 -22.36 2.74 -12.85
CA ARG A 116 -21.34 2.85 -11.79
C ARG A 116 -20.42 1.64 -11.80
N ALA A 117 -20.97 0.43 -11.84
CA ALA A 117 -20.20 -0.81 -11.88
C ALA A 117 -19.22 -0.83 -13.07
N CYS A 118 -19.66 -0.46 -14.27
CA CYS A 118 -18.78 -0.40 -15.43
C CYS A 118 -17.69 0.68 -15.29
N ILE A 119 -18.03 1.88 -14.83
CA ILE A 119 -17.04 2.95 -14.66
C ILE A 119 -16.02 2.60 -13.57
N ASP A 120 -16.48 2.03 -12.46
CA ASP A 120 -15.63 1.74 -11.31
C ASP A 120 -14.73 0.52 -11.57
N LEU A 121 -15.28 -0.55 -12.17
CA LEU A 121 -14.54 -1.81 -12.39
C LEU A 121 -13.67 -1.78 -13.65
N ILE A 122 -14.22 -1.33 -14.78
CA ILE A 122 -13.55 -1.42 -16.10
C ILE A 122 -13.21 -0.05 -16.69
N GLY A 123 -13.67 1.06 -16.10
CA GLY A 123 -13.32 2.41 -16.54
C GLY A 123 -13.98 2.86 -17.85
N ARG A 124 -14.99 2.14 -18.35
CA ARG A 124 -15.75 2.52 -19.54
C ARG A 124 -17.25 2.63 -19.25
N ILE A 125 -17.94 3.35 -20.13
CA ILE A 125 -19.40 3.43 -20.13
C ILE A 125 -19.94 2.10 -20.71
N PRO A 126 -21.05 1.55 -20.18
CA PRO A 126 -21.67 0.34 -20.74
C PRO A 126 -22.13 0.58 -22.18
N THR A 127 -22.06 -0.45 -23.03
CA THR A 127 -22.58 -0.38 -24.39
C THR A 127 -24.11 -0.54 -24.40
N LEU A 128 -24.75 -0.16 -25.51
CA LEU A 128 -26.21 -0.30 -25.65
C LEU A 128 -26.64 -1.77 -25.49
N GLU A 129 -25.88 -2.71 -26.05
CA GLU A 129 -26.18 -4.14 -25.97
C GLU A 129 -26.11 -4.66 -24.52
N GLU A 130 -25.13 -4.20 -23.74
CA GLU A 130 -24.99 -4.56 -22.32
C GLU A 130 -26.12 -4.00 -21.46
N VAL A 131 -26.55 -2.76 -21.74
CA VAL A 131 -27.69 -2.14 -21.07
C VAL A 131 -28.95 -2.93 -21.34
N LEU A 132 -29.25 -3.22 -22.60
CA LEU A 132 -30.43 -3.99 -22.97
C LEU A 132 -30.39 -5.40 -22.35
N ALA A 133 -29.25 -6.08 -22.43
CA ALA A 133 -29.10 -7.41 -21.83
C ALA A 133 -29.35 -7.39 -20.31
N PHE A 134 -28.87 -6.35 -19.60
CA PHE A 134 -29.06 -6.21 -18.16
C PHE A 134 -30.50 -5.81 -17.77
N GLU A 135 -31.16 -4.99 -18.59
CA GLU A 135 -32.56 -4.62 -18.38
C GLU A 135 -33.52 -5.78 -18.65
N THR A 136 -33.20 -6.64 -19.61
CA THR A 136 -34.01 -7.84 -19.92
C THR A 136 -33.79 -9.01 -18.95
N ASP A 137 -32.75 -8.95 -18.11
CA ASP A 137 -32.48 -10.00 -17.13
C ASP A 137 -33.30 -9.75 -15.85
N ASP A 138 -34.24 -10.65 -15.59
CA ASP A 138 -35.10 -10.64 -14.39
C ASP A 138 -34.54 -11.53 -13.25
N ALA A 139 -33.34 -12.08 -13.40
CA ALA A 139 -32.74 -12.91 -12.37
C ALA A 139 -32.45 -12.11 -11.09
N GLY A 140 -32.83 -12.67 -9.94
CA GLY A 140 -32.59 -12.03 -8.62
C GLY A 140 -31.10 -11.84 -8.28
N ASP A 141 -30.20 -12.57 -8.95
CA ASP A 141 -28.75 -12.51 -8.82
C ASP A 141 -28.07 -11.77 -10.00
N LYS A 142 -28.83 -11.07 -10.85
CA LYS A 142 -28.28 -10.39 -12.05
C LYS A 142 -27.14 -9.42 -11.76
N ARG A 143 -27.19 -8.75 -10.60
CA ARG A 143 -26.15 -7.80 -10.17
C ARG A 143 -24.84 -8.51 -9.84
N ASP A 144 -24.93 -9.64 -9.14
CA ASP A 144 -23.77 -10.43 -8.74
C ASP A 144 -23.11 -11.04 -10.00
N ARG A 145 -23.93 -11.60 -10.92
CA ARG A 145 -23.44 -12.11 -12.21
C ARG A 145 -22.78 -11.07 -13.10
N LEU A 146 -23.30 -9.83 -13.08
CA LEU A 146 -22.69 -8.73 -13.80
C LEU A 146 -21.30 -8.42 -13.23
N ILE A 147 -21.18 -8.33 -11.91
CA ILE A 147 -19.89 -8.07 -11.24
C ILE A 147 -18.89 -9.17 -11.58
N ASP A 148 -19.28 -10.44 -11.46
CA ASP A 148 -18.40 -11.58 -11.77
C ASP A 148 -17.89 -11.53 -13.22
N ARG A 149 -18.77 -11.17 -14.16
CA ARG A 149 -18.41 -11.02 -15.58
C ARG A 149 -17.44 -9.87 -15.80
N LEU A 150 -17.66 -8.74 -15.12
CA LEU A 150 -16.79 -7.57 -15.23
C LEU A 150 -15.41 -7.82 -14.63
N ILE A 151 -15.33 -8.47 -13.47
CA ILE A 151 -14.05 -8.81 -12.82
C ILE A 151 -13.26 -9.82 -13.66
N ALA A 152 -13.94 -10.78 -14.29
CA ALA A 152 -13.30 -11.77 -15.15
C ALA A 152 -12.85 -11.22 -16.52
N SER A 153 -13.10 -9.95 -16.82
CA SER A 153 -12.82 -9.37 -18.13
C SER A 153 -11.39 -8.82 -18.24
N ASP A 154 -10.82 -8.82 -19.45
CA ASP A 154 -9.49 -8.24 -19.69
C ASP A 154 -9.47 -6.73 -19.43
N GLU A 155 -10.60 -6.03 -19.63
CA GLU A 155 -10.70 -4.60 -19.35
C GLU A 155 -10.53 -4.28 -17.87
N PHE A 156 -11.00 -5.16 -16.98
CA PHE A 156 -10.74 -5.03 -15.55
C PHE A 156 -9.25 -5.08 -15.26
N VAL A 157 -8.55 -6.08 -15.81
CA VAL A 157 -7.09 -6.22 -15.65
C VAL A 157 -6.37 -4.97 -16.14
N GLU A 158 -6.70 -4.44 -17.31
CA GLU A 158 -6.06 -3.22 -17.84
C GLU A 158 -6.35 -1.99 -16.95
N ARG A 159 -7.61 -1.80 -16.55
CA ARG A 159 -8.03 -0.65 -15.73
C ARG A 159 -7.35 -0.63 -14.36
N TRP A 160 -7.28 -1.78 -13.71
CA TRP A 160 -6.67 -1.92 -12.40
C TRP A 160 -5.15 -1.95 -12.48
N SER A 161 -4.57 -2.50 -13.55
CA SER A 161 -3.12 -2.40 -13.77
C SER A 161 -2.68 -0.94 -13.85
N TYR A 162 -3.42 -0.10 -14.58
CA TYR A 162 -3.15 1.33 -14.64
C TYR A 162 -3.28 2.02 -13.28
N TYR A 163 -4.30 1.65 -12.48
CA TYR A 163 -4.47 2.17 -11.13
C TYR A 163 -3.27 1.84 -10.23
N PHE A 164 -2.81 0.58 -10.24
CA PHE A 164 -1.66 0.17 -9.45
C PHE A 164 -0.35 0.77 -9.97
N GLU A 165 -0.19 0.92 -11.29
CA GLU A 165 0.94 1.64 -11.87
C GLU A 165 1.01 3.08 -11.36
N ASP A 166 -0.11 3.79 -11.29
CA ASP A 166 -0.17 5.15 -10.74
C ASP A 166 0.10 5.17 -9.22
N LEU A 167 -0.53 4.26 -8.47
CA LEU A 167 -0.33 4.13 -7.02
C LEU A 167 1.14 3.84 -6.66
N PHE A 168 1.76 2.91 -7.39
CA PHE A 168 3.17 2.60 -7.29
C PHE A 168 4.03 3.57 -8.07
N ARG A 169 3.51 4.72 -8.52
CA ARG A 169 4.17 5.79 -9.31
C ARG A 169 5.19 5.23 -10.31
N ALA A 170 4.76 4.24 -11.09
CA ALA A 170 5.50 3.60 -12.16
C ALA A 170 5.62 4.57 -13.34
N GLY A 171 6.43 5.60 -13.16
CA GLY A 171 6.67 6.65 -14.15
C GLY A 171 7.98 6.45 -14.92
N ASN A 172 8.37 7.49 -15.66
CA ASN A 172 9.61 7.48 -16.46
C ASN A 172 10.89 7.26 -15.62
N ARG A 173 10.85 7.53 -14.31
CA ARG A 173 11.96 7.22 -13.38
C ARG A 173 12.32 5.72 -13.33
N MET A 174 11.41 4.85 -13.75
CA MET A 174 11.65 3.40 -13.84
C MET A 174 12.40 3.00 -15.12
N GLY A 175 12.59 3.94 -16.06
CA GLY A 175 13.29 3.71 -17.34
C GLY A 175 12.72 2.52 -18.12
N HIS A 176 13.60 1.70 -18.69
CA HIS A 176 13.22 0.48 -19.42
C HIS A 176 12.51 -0.58 -18.55
N GLY A 177 12.61 -0.48 -17.22
CA GLY A 177 11.94 -1.39 -16.29
C GLY A 177 10.42 -1.17 -16.21
N LYS A 178 9.91 -0.02 -16.65
CA LYS A 178 8.48 0.31 -16.61
C LYS A 178 7.61 -0.78 -17.25
N ASN A 179 8.03 -1.30 -18.41
CA ASN A 179 7.27 -2.33 -19.11
C ASN A 179 7.23 -3.64 -18.32
N LEU A 180 8.32 -4.02 -17.65
CA LEU A 180 8.36 -5.21 -16.80
C LEU A 180 7.43 -5.08 -15.60
N PHE A 181 7.40 -3.91 -14.96
CA PHE A 181 6.49 -3.64 -13.85
C PHE A 181 5.02 -3.71 -14.29
N ARG A 182 4.70 -3.14 -15.46
CA ARG A 182 3.38 -3.26 -16.08
C ARG A 182 2.97 -4.71 -16.31
N PHE A 183 3.84 -5.51 -16.94
CA PHE A 183 3.54 -6.94 -17.18
C PHE A 183 3.33 -7.71 -15.87
N TRP A 184 4.15 -7.47 -14.86
CA TRP A 184 4.00 -8.10 -13.55
C TRP A 184 2.70 -7.70 -12.84
N THR A 185 2.30 -6.42 -12.93
CA THR A 185 1.04 -5.93 -12.34
C THR A 185 -0.17 -6.56 -13.04
N ARG A 186 -0.10 -6.71 -14.37
CA ARG A 186 -1.13 -7.42 -15.13
C ARG A 186 -1.20 -8.88 -14.74
N GLU A 187 -0.07 -9.57 -14.67
CA GLU A 187 0.00 -10.98 -14.27
C GLU A 187 -0.58 -11.19 -12.86
N TRP A 188 -0.26 -10.30 -11.92
CA TRP A 188 -0.86 -10.31 -10.59
C TRP A 188 -2.40 -10.32 -10.68
N LEU A 189 -2.98 -9.38 -11.41
CA LEU A 189 -4.43 -9.25 -11.52
C LEU A 189 -5.07 -10.40 -12.31
N THR A 190 -4.44 -10.87 -13.38
CA THR A 190 -4.94 -12.00 -14.17
C THR A 190 -4.96 -13.30 -13.37
N LEU A 191 -3.97 -13.51 -12.49
CA LEU A 191 -3.87 -14.71 -11.66
C LEU A 191 -4.60 -14.60 -10.31
N ASP A 192 -5.21 -13.45 -10.02
CA ASP A 192 -5.84 -13.13 -8.73
C ASP A 192 -4.93 -13.47 -7.53
N ARG A 193 -3.65 -13.08 -7.61
CA ARG A 193 -2.70 -13.38 -6.52
C ARG A 193 -3.06 -12.60 -5.26
N SER A 194 -2.86 -13.24 -4.11
CA SER A 194 -3.09 -12.59 -2.83
C SER A 194 -2.15 -11.39 -2.65
N TYR A 195 -2.64 -10.33 -2.00
CA TYR A 195 -1.82 -9.17 -1.64
C TYR A 195 -0.59 -9.58 -0.81
N ALA A 196 -0.70 -10.61 0.03
CA ALA A 196 0.40 -11.10 0.84
C ALA A 196 1.54 -11.64 -0.04
N ASP A 197 1.22 -12.40 -1.09
CA ASP A 197 2.21 -12.92 -2.03
C ASP A 197 2.86 -11.79 -2.82
N VAL A 198 2.08 -10.79 -3.22
CA VAL A 198 2.57 -9.65 -3.99
C VAL A 198 3.49 -8.76 -3.16
N VAL A 199 3.12 -8.48 -1.92
CA VAL A 199 3.97 -7.72 -0.98
C VAL A 199 5.22 -8.52 -0.63
N THR A 200 5.10 -9.83 -0.43
CA THR A 200 6.26 -10.70 -0.18
C THR A 200 7.19 -10.70 -1.38
N ASP A 201 6.68 -10.87 -2.60
CA ASP A 201 7.44 -10.82 -3.85
C ASP A 201 8.13 -9.45 -4.01
N LEU A 202 7.42 -8.37 -3.71
CA LEU A 202 7.95 -7.00 -3.74
C LEU A 202 9.12 -6.82 -2.75
N LEU A 203 8.96 -7.27 -1.50
CA LEU A 203 9.95 -7.08 -0.42
C LEU A 203 11.14 -8.04 -0.50
N THR A 204 10.92 -9.25 -1.03
CA THR A 204 11.96 -10.29 -1.10
C THR A 204 12.74 -10.27 -2.41
N GLN A 205 12.23 -9.62 -3.46
CA GLN A 205 12.97 -9.45 -4.70
C GLN A 205 14.22 -8.59 -4.50
N GLY A 206 15.37 -9.27 -4.43
CA GLY A 206 16.70 -8.67 -4.49
C GLY A 206 17.25 -8.74 -5.91
N GLY A 207 17.67 -7.62 -6.45
CA GLY A 207 18.30 -7.53 -7.77
C GLY A 207 19.32 -6.40 -7.81
N LYS A 208 20.43 -6.61 -8.53
CA LYS A 208 21.42 -5.54 -8.79
C LYS A 208 20.97 -4.60 -9.92
N SER A 209 19.92 -4.94 -10.65
CA SER A 209 19.50 -4.20 -11.85
C SER A 209 18.00 -3.90 -11.89
N SER A 210 17.69 -2.69 -12.34
CA SER A 210 16.36 -2.17 -12.67
C SER A 210 15.72 -2.84 -13.91
N HIS A 211 16.31 -3.90 -14.45
CA HIS A 211 15.92 -4.48 -15.75
C HIS A 211 15.46 -5.93 -15.67
N SER A 212 15.42 -6.51 -14.47
CA SER A 212 15.16 -7.96 -14.31
C SER A 212 14.12 -8.30 -13.25
N SER A 213 13.84 -7.40 -12.32
CA SER A 213 12.94 -7.65 -11.18
C SER A 213 11.94 -6.50 -11.01
N PRO A 214 10.62 -6.76 -11.15
CA PRO A 214 9.58 -5.75 -10.98
C PRO A 214 9.50 -5.22 -9.55
N GLY A 215 9.76 -6.05 -8.54
CA GLY A 215 9.79 -5.65 -7.14
C GLY A 215 10.97 -4.75 -6.77
N ALA A 216 12.16 -5.06 -7.28
CA ALA A 216 13.33 -4.19 -7.06
C ALA A 216 13.17 -2.83 -7.76
N LEU A 217 12.41 -2.76 -8.86
CA LEU A 217 12.12 -1.52 -9.57
C LEU A 217 11.32 -0.51 -8.74
N TYR A 218 10.39 -0.99 -7.90
CA TYR A 218 9.64 -0.12 -7.00
C TYR A 218 10.56 0.64 -6.04
N PHE A 219 11.60 -0.02 -5.51
CA PHE A 219 12.57 0.62 -4.64
C PHE A 219 13.62 1.41 -5.43
N ALA A 220 14.15 0.83 -6.52
CA ALA A 220 15.25 1.41 -7.28
C ALA A 220 14.90 2.77 -7.91
N ARG A 221 13.63 3.04 -8.24
CA ARG A 221 13.19 4.32 -8.85
C ARG A 221 13.55 5.57 -8.03
N ASP A 222 13.71 5.44 -6.72
CA ASP A 222 14.00 6.57 -5.82
C ASP A 222 15.50 6.64 -5.46
N PHE A 223 16.27 5.58 -5.71
CA PHE A 223 17.70 5.49 -5.37
C PHE A 223 18.63 5.54 -6.60
N VAL A 224 18.13 5.15 -7.77
CA VAL A 224 18.83 5.33 -9.04
C VAL A 224 18.50 6.73 -9.53
N LYS A 225 19.35 7.70 -9.17
CA LYS A 225 19.46 8.90 -10.00
C LYS A 225 19.75 8.40 -11.41
N ALA A 226 18.95 8.81 -12.40
CA ALA A 226 19.37 8.70 -13.78
C ALA A 226 20.81 9.23 -13.80
N LYS A 227 21.76 8.38 -14.20
CA LYS A 227 23.14 8.82 -14.39
C LYS A 227 23.01 10.00 -15.35
N ASP A 228 23.44 11.19 -14.93
CA ASP A 228 23.37 12.42 -15.71
C ASP A 228 23.73 12.09 -17.17
N ASP A 229 22.72 12.04 -18.03
CA ASP A 229 22.94 11.87 -19.45
C ASP A 229 23.44 13.24 -19.90
N PRO A 230 24.70 13.39 -20.39
CA PRO A 230 25.27 14.70 -20.67
C PRO A 230 24.51 15.50 -21.74
N ASP A 231 23.51 14.89 -22.40
CA ASP A 231 22.71 15.48 -23.47
C ASP A 231 21.25 15.77 -23.09
N GLU A 232 20.81 15.54 -21.86
CA GLU A 232 19.42 15.83 -21.43
C GLU A 232 19.36 17.14 -20.62
N PRO A 233 18.81 18.25 -21.16
CA PRO A 233 18.72 19.50 -20.43
C PRO A 233 17.76 19.35 -19.25
N ASP A 234 18.24 19.72 -18.07
CA ASP A 234 17.54 19.66 -16.78
C ASP A 234 16.06 20.07 -16.90
N ALA A 235 15.16 19.08 -16.94
CA ALA A 235 13.72 19.32 -16.83
C ALA A 235 13.37 19.52 -15.35
N HIS A 236 13.82 20.65 -14.81
CA HIS A 236 13.34 21.23 -13.57
C HIS A 236 12.74 22.60 -13.88
N ASP A 237 11.45 22.61 -14.23
CA ASP A 237 10.49 23.68 -13.98
C ASP A 237 9.09 23.07 -13.84
#